data_AF-D2U459-F1
#
_entry.id   AF-D2U459-F1
#
_cell.length_a   1.000
_cell.length_b   1.000
_cell.length_c   1.000
_cell.angle_alpha   90.00
_cell.angle_beta   90.00
_cell.angle_gamma   90.00
#
_symmetry.space_group_name_H-M   'P 1'
#
loop_
_entity.id
_entity.type
_entity.pdbx_description
1 polymer ?
#
loop_
_entity_poly.entity_id
_entity_poly.type
_entity_poly.pdbx_seq_one_letter_code
_entity_poly.pdbx_strand_id
1 'polypeptide(L)'
;MTTAVSLSLTLFPPTDHRRDLDNFVKAKQDSLTYAGIWQDDAQVKRLTVEWGAKIAGGSALAIITPYLLNHVEKNTKKRQRKKANALSNMDKWIDGILSKEFILK
;
A
#
# COMPACT_ATOMS: atom_id res chain seq x y z
N MET A 1 15.99 2.83 -6.48
CA MET A 1 14.53 2.78 -6.23
C MET A 1 14.25 1.52 -5.45
N THR A 2 14.01 1.63 -4.15
CA THR A 2 13.68 0.48 -3.30
C THR A 2 12.24 0.05 -3.60
N THR A 3 12.06 -1.22 -4.00
CA THR A 3 10.75 -1.78 -4.33
C THR A 3 9.92 -1.94 -3.06
N ALA A 4 8.66 -1.52 -3.12
CA ALA A 4 7.73 -1.70 -2.01
C ALA A 4 7.39 -3.18 -1.85
N VAL A 5 7.28 -3.65 -0.61
CA VAL A 5 6.98 -5.05 -0.28
C VAL A 5 5.77 -5.16 0.65
N SER A 6 5.15 -6.33 0.61
CA SER A 6 4.10 -6.75 1.53
C SER A 6 4.65 -7.90 2.38
N LEU A 7 4.56 -7.77 3.69
CA LEU A 7 4.98 -8.78 4.67
C LEU A 7 3.75 -9.42 5.31
N SER A 8 3.67 -10.75 5.28
CA SER A 8 2.69 -11.52 6.04
C SER A 8 3.41 -12.38 7.07
N LEU A 9 3.03 -12.24 8.34
CA LEU A 9 3.63 -12.93 9.48
C LEU A 9 2.58 -13.79 10.20
N THR A 10 2.82 -15.09 10.27
CA THR A 10 2.04 -16.01 11.10
C THR A 10 2.91 -16.46 12.26
N LEU A 11 2.51 -16.14 13.49
CA LEU A 11 3.27 -16.43 14.71
C LEU A 11 2.67 -17.65 15.41
N PHE A 12 3.47 -18.69 15.63
CA PHE A 12 3.05 -19.91 16.32
C PHE A 12 3.66 -19.89 17.74
N PRO A 13 2.87 -19.60 18.79
CA PRO A 13 3.42 -19.43 20.13
C PRO A 13 3.82 -20.78 20.74
N PRO A 14 4.89 -20.83 21.57
CA PRO A 14 5.28 -22.04 22.30
C PRO A 14 4.38 -22.32 23.52
N THR A 15 3.82 -21.28 24.12
CA THR A 15 3.03 -21.31 25.36
C THR A 15 1.86 -20.34 25.27
N ASP A 16 0.80 -20.56 26.07
CA ASP A 16 -0.39 -19.69 26.10
C ASP A 16 -0.19 -18.40 26.91
N HIS A 17 1.05 -17.99 27.10
CA HIS A 17 1.32 -16.71 27.72
C HIS A 17 0.84 -15.59 26.79
N ARG A 18 0.12 -14.64 27.38
CA ARG A 18 -0.27 -13.42 26.70
C ARG A 18 1.00 -12.65 26.34
N ARG A 19 1.13 -12.29 25.06
CA ARG A 19 2.24 -11.49 24.55
C ARG A 19 1.74 -10.42 23.61
N ASP A 20 2.45 -9.31 23.60
CA ASP A 20 2.16 -8.21 22.69
C ASP A 20 2.69 -8.55 21.29
N LEU A 21 1.82 -8.35 20.32
CA LEU A 21 1.99 -8.80 18.94
C LEU A 21 3.02 -7.92 18.20
N ASP A 22 3.08 -6.64 18.56
CA ASP A 22 4.03 -5.63 18.08
C ASP A 22 5.49 -5.95 18.42
N ASN A 23 5.77 -6.47 19.62
CA ASN A 23 7.13 -6.87 20.02
C ASN A 23 7.70 -7.94 19.08
N PHE A 24 6.88 -8.90 18.67
CA PHE A 24 7.29 -9.89 17.69
C PHE A 24 7.49 -9.28 16.32
N VAL A 25 6.58 -8.42 15.87
CA VAL A 25 6.67 -7.74 14.58
C VAL A 25 8.00 -6.99 14.48
N LYS A 26 8.33 -6.17 15.47
CA LYS A 26 9.56 -5.38 15.50
C LYS A 26 10.79 -6.28 15.44
N ALA A 27 10.84 -7.31 16.29
CA ALA A 27 11.96 -8.25 16.31
C ALA A 27 12.14 -9.00 14.97
N LYS A 28 11.05 -9.35 14.28
CA LYS A 28 11.12 -9.99 12.95
C LYS A 28 11.56 -9.02 11.87
N GLN A 29 11.11 -7.77 11.90
CA GLN A 29 11.57 -6.74 10.97
C GLN A 29 13.08 -6.50 11.14
N ASP A 30 13.55 -6.33 12.36
CA ASP A 30 14.98 -6.12 12.66
C ASP A 30 15.83 -7.32 12.16
N SER A 31 15.36 -8.54 12.41
CA SER A 31 16.05 -9.76 11.95
C SER A 31 16.12 -9.87 10.43
N LEU A 32 15.06 -9.48 9.71
CA LEU A 32 15.00 -9.52 8.25
C LEU A 32 15.89 -8.43 7.63
N THR A 33 15.97 -7.27 8.26
CA THR A 33 16.91 -6.19 7.88
C THR A 33 18.35 -6.62 8.11
N TYR A 34 18.65 -7.24 9.27
CA TYR A 34 19.99 -7.78 9.55
C TYR A 34 20.40 -8.88 8.56
N ALA A 35 19.45 -9.74 8.16
CA ALA A 35 19.67 -10.77 7.15
C ALA A 35 19.80 -10.24 5.72
N GLY A 36 19.54 -8.94 5.49
CA GLY A 36 19.62 -8.32 4.17
C GLY A 36 18.53 -8.78 3.18
N ILE A 37 17.40 -9.31 3.67
CA ILE A 37 16.28 -9.74 2.81
C ILE A 37 15.67 -8.56 2.06
N TRP A 38 15.66 -7.40 2.71
CA TRP A 38 15.40 -6.10 2.11
C TRP A 38 16.45 -5.09 2.60
N GLN A 39 16.48 -3.92 1.98
CA GLN A 39 17.45 -2.88 2.31
C GLN A 39 17.03 -2.07 3.54
N ASP A 40 15.71 -1.88 3.73
CA ASP A 40 15.17 -1.07 4.83
C ASP A 40 13.74 -1.52 5.18
N ASP A 41 13.35 -1.41 6.45
CA ASP A 41 12.00 -1.76 6.93
C ASP A 41 10.93 -0.80 6.36
N ALA A 42 11.33 0.41 5.98
CA ALA A 42 10.53 1.40 5.27
C ALA A 42 9.95 0.89 3.93
N GLN A 43 10.50 -0.21 3.37
CA GLN A 43 9.97 -0.87 2.17
C GLN A 43 8.64 -1.59 2.43
N VAL A 44 8.34 -1.99 3.67
CA VAL A 44 7.10 -2.68 4.01
C VAL A 44 5.94 -1.69 3.95
N LYS A 45 5.08 -1.82 2.93
CA LYS A 45 3.89 -0.96 2.74
C LYS A 45 2.58 -1.64 3.14
N ARG A 46 2.62 -2.96 3.32
CA ARG A 46 1.53 -3.74 3.87
C ARG A 46 2.13 -4.75 4.84
N LEU A 47 1.54 -4.80 6.03
CA LEU A 47 1.89 -5.75 7.06
C LEU A 47 0.62 -6.46 7.52
N THR A 48 0.60 -7.78 7.41
CA THR A 48 -0.45 -8.64 7.96
C THR A 48 0.18 -9.52 9.03
N VAL A 49 -0.44 -9.57 10.21
CA VAL A 49 0.10 -10.36 11.32
C VAL A 49 -1.03 -11.09 12.02
N GLU A 50 -0.81 -12.36 12.30
CA GLU A 50 -1.80 -13.24 12.90
C GLU A 50 -1.14 -14.25 13.85
N TRP A 51 -1.91 -14.70 14.84
CA TRP A 51 -1.55 -15.84 15.67
C TRP A 51 -2.01 -17.13 14.99
N GLY A 52 -1.07 -18.04 14.78
CA GLY A 52 -1.34 -19.41 14.38
C GLY A 52 -1.55 -20.34 15.57
N ALA A 53 -1.61 -21.64 15.28
CA ALA A 53 -1.72 -22.67 16.30
C ALA A 53 -0.50 -22.69 17.26
N LYS A 54 -0.69 -23.26 18.44
CA LYS A 54 0.41 -23.50 19.38
C LYS A 54 1.32 -24.60 18.84
N ILE A 55 2.61 -24.30 18.71
CA ILE A 55 3.64 -25.25 18.26
C ILE A 55 4.73 -25.31 19.33
N ALA A 56 5.05 -26.52 19.82
CA ALA A 56 6.10 -26.71 20.81
C ALA A 56 7.45 -26.15 20.29
N GLY A 57 8.12 -25.34 21.10
CA GLY A 57 9.34 -24.61 20.70
C GLY A 57 9.10 -23.28 19.98
N GLY A 58 7.87 -23.03 19.52
CA GLY A 58 7.47 -21.82 18.82
C GLY A 58 8.00 -21.78 17.39
N SER A 59 7.28 -21.08 16.51
CA SER A 59 7.70 -20.87 15.13
C SER A 59 7.15 -19.58 14.57
N ALA A 60 7.71 -19.10 13.47
CA ALA A 60 7.18 -17.96 12.74
C ALA A 60 7.32 -18.21 11.24
N LEU A 61 6.24 -17.97 10.50
CA LEU A 61 6.24 -17.99 9.04
C LEU A 61 6.22 -16.55 8.54
N ALA A 62 7.19 -16.22 7.69
CA ALA A 62 7.27 -14.93 7.02
C ALA A 62 7.14 -15.12 5.50
N ILE A 63 6.17 -14.45 4.90
CA ILE A 63 5.96 -14.43 3.45
C ILE A 63 6.13 -13.00 2.97
N ILE A 64 7.06 -12.80 2.04
CA ILE A 64 7.40 -11.49 1.48
C ILE A 64 7.03 -11.50 0.00
N THR A 65 6.23 -10.53 -0.41
CA THR A 65 5.76 -10.40 -1.80
C THR A 65 5.91 -8.96 -2.30
N PRO A 66 6.05 -8.74 -3.62
CA PRO A 66 6.04 -7.38 -4.18
C PRO A 66 4.73 -6.66 -3.89
N TYR A 67 4.80 -5.40 -3.45
CA TYR A 67 3.62 -4.58 -3.22
C TYR A 67 3.22 -3.80 -4.49
N LEU A 68 2.25 -4.34 -5.23
CA LEU A 68 1.86 -3.82 -6.54
C LEU A 68 0.79 -2.70 -6.52
N LEU A 69 0.20 -2.37 -5.37
CA LEU A 69 -0.91 -1.40 -5.27
C LEU A 69 -0.53 0.00 -5.78
N ASN A 70 0.75 0.36 -5.65
CA ASN A 70 1.29 1.66 -6.08
C ASN A 70 1.12 1.95 -7.58
N HIS A 71 0.94 0.92 -8.43
CA HIS A 71 0.69 1.11 -9.87
C HIS A 71 -0.78 1.41 -10.18
N VAL A 72 -1.72 0.91 -9.37
CA VAL A 72 -3.16 1.07 -9.62
C VAL A 72 -3.63 2.45 -9.20
N GLU A 73 -3.27 2.91 -8.01
CA GLU A 73 -3.75 4.19 -7.46
C GLU A 73 -3.24 5.43 -8.21
N LYS A 74 -1.98 5.40 -8.66
CA LYS A 74 -1.42 6.51 -9.44
C LYS A 74 -2.13 6.66 -10.79
N ASN A 75 -2.49 5.54 -11.42
CA ASN A 75 -3.19 5.53 -12.70
C ASN A 75 -4.65 5.97 -12.58
N THR A 76 -5.36 5.59 -11.52
CA THR A 76 -6.76 6.02 -11.29
C THR A 76 -6.84 7.53 -11.03
N LYS A 77 -6.00 8.09 -10.15
CA LYS A 77 -5.96 9.54 -9.88
C LYS A 77 -5.61 10.36 -11.13
N LYS A 78 -4.66 9.87 -11.96
CA LYS A 78 -4.30 10.51 -13.24
C LYS A 78 -5.48 10.49 -14.23
N ARG A 79 -6.19 9.37 -14.33
CA ARG A 79 -7.41 9.24 -15.17
C ARG A 79 -8.52 10.19 -14.72
N GLN A 80 -8.77 10.28 -13.41
CA GLN A 80 -9.79 11.19 -12.86
C GLN A 80 -9.46 12.65 -13.12
N ARG A 81 -8.20 13.09 -12.89
CA ARG A 81 -7.75 14.45 -13.22
C ARG A 81 -7.89 14.77 -14.72
N LYS A 82 -7.52 13.82 -15.60
CA LYS A 82 -7.64 14.01 -17.05
C LYS A 82 -9.11 14.13 -17.49
N LYS A 83 -10.01 13.36 -16.88
CA LYS A 83 -11.47 13.46 -17.10
C LYS A 83 -12.03 14.80 -16.60
N ALA A 84 -11.63 15.24 -15.41
CA ALA A 84 -12.04 16.53 -14.85
C ALA A 84 -11.57 17.72 -15.70
N ASN A 85 -10.32 17.69 -16.18
CA ASN A 85 -9.79 18.73 -17.07
C ASN A 85 -10.49 18.74 -18.45
N ALA A 86 -10.85 17.58 -18.99
CA ALA A 86 -11.58 17.48 -20.25
C ALA A 86 -13.01 18.05 -20.14
N LEU A 87 -13.70 17.75 -19.03
CA LEU A 87 -15.03 18.32 -18.73
C LEU A 87 -14.94 19.84 -18.59
N SER A 88 -14.00 20.36 -17.79
CA SER A 88 -13.78 21.80 -17.62
C SER A 88 -13.43 22.52 -18.92
N ASN A 89 -12.65 21.90 -19.81
CA ASN A 89 -12.34 22.50 -21.11
C ASN A 89 -13.56 22.51 -22.05
N MET A 90 -14.45 21.52 -21.94
CA MET A 90 -15.67 21.45 -22.73
C MET A 90 -16.67 22.51 -22.28
N ASP A 91 -16.81 22.72 -20.96
CA ASP A 91 -17.65 23.78 -20.39
C ASP A 91 -17.18 25.17 -20.85
N LYS A 92 -15.87 25.44 -20.80
CA LYS A 92 -15.28 26.69 -21.33
C LYS A 92 -15.52 26.90 -22.82
N TRP A 93 -15.55 25.82 -23.60
CA TRP A 93 -15.82 25.90 -25.04
C TRP A 93 -17.28 26.20 -25.33
N ILE A 94 -18.21 25.57 -24.60
CA ILE A 94 -19.66 25.84 -24.67
C ILE A 94 -19.95 27.30 -24.28
N ASP A 95 -19.39 27.79 -23.18
CA ASP A 95 -19.54 29.18 -22.75
C ASP A 95 -19.03 30.16 -23.82
N GLY A 96 -17.92 29.83 -24.48
CA GLY A 96 -17.36 30.64 -25.56
C GLY A 96 -18.21 30.68 -26.84
N ILE A 97 -19.00 29.64 -27.11
CA ILE A 97 -19.96 29.61 -28.22
C ILE A 97 -21.20 30.43 -27.87
N LEU A 98 -21.79 30.16 -26.70
CA LEU A 98 -23.00 30.86 -26.24
C LEU A 98 -22.76 32.37 -26.07
N SER A 99 -21.58 32.77 -25.60
CA SER A 99 -21.21 34.19 -25.46
C SER A 99 -21.04 34.91 -26.79
N LYS A 100 -20.72 34.19 -27.89
CA LYS A 100 -20.56 34.78 -29.23
C LYS A 100 -21.88 34.90 -29.96
N GLU A 101 -22.80 33.95 -29.79
CA GLU A 101 -24.15 34.04 -30.38
C GLU A 101 -25.00 35.14 -29.74
N PHE A 102 -24.79 35.46 -28.46
CA PHE A 102 -25.57 36.49 -27.76
C PHE A 102 -25.18 37.95 -28.12
N ILE A 103 -24.07 38.17 -28.82
CA ILE A 103 -23.56 39.52 -29.20
C ILE A 103 -24.06 39.96 -30.60
N LEU A 104 -24.89 39.18 -31.28
CA LEU A 104 -25.50 39.59 -32.55
C LEU A 104 -26.79 40.42 -32.30
N LYS A 105 -26.64 41.73 -32.07
CA LYS A 105 -27.68 42.74 -32.26
C LYS A 105 -27.11 44.01 -32.86
#